data_AF-A0A969XNE1-F1
#
_entry.id   AF-A0A969XNE1-F1
#
_cell.length_a   1.000
_cell.length_b   1.000
_cell.length_c   1.000
_cell.angle_alpha   90.00
_cell.angle_beta   90.00
_cell.angle_gamma   90.00
#
_symmetry.space_group_name_H-M   'P 1'
#
loop_
_entity.id
_entity.type
_entity.pdbx_description
1 polymer ?
#
loop_
_entity_poly.entity_id
_entity_poly.type
_entity_poly.pdbx_seq_one_letter_code
_entity_poly.pdbx_strand_id
1 'polypeptide(L)'
;MGAMHTTPITRNRFSQERFPVALKGLMDERRLSYRQLAYKTKLSAGYLNHLTKGTRTVPADPVIAVIAEALHVEPDFFLEYRLRQVAGVLDGSPALADKLYAILLRRQPVPEDIAEALRAGGNGGNRGNGHGSRATAAVGF
;
A
#
# COMPACT_ATOMS: atom_id res chain seq x y z
N MET A 1 -17.71 -2.45 19.72
CA MET A 1 -18.16 -1.93 18.41
C MET A 1 -17.15 -0.88 17.93
N GLY A 2 -16.31 -1.21 16.94
CA GLY A 2 -15.43 -0.24 16.28
C GLY A 2 -15.82 -0.17 14.81
N ALA A 3 -16.39 0.95 14.37
CA ALA A 3 -16.86 1.11 13.01
C ALA A 3 -15.67 1.05 12.04
N MET A 4 -15.65 0.01 11.21
CA MET A 4 -14.73 -0.11 10.10
C MET A 4 -15.16 0.90 9.03
N HIS A 5 -14.53 2.06 9.00
CA HIS A 5 -14.73 3.02 7.93
C HIS A 5 -14.01 2.52 6.68
N THR A 6 -14.66 1.61 5.95
CA THR A 6 -14.28 1.29 4.57
C THR A 6 -14.82 2.39 3.66
N THR A 7 -14.12 3.51 3.57
CA THR A 7 -14.39 4.49 2.51
C THR A 7 -13.75 4.01 1.21
N PRO A 8 -14.51 3.91 0.10
CA PRO A 8 -13.94 3.53 -1.18
C PRO A 8 -13.19 4.72 -1.77
N ILE A 9 -11.86 4.65 -1.84
CA ILE A 9 -11.06 5.54 -2.70
C ILE A 9 -10.58 4.73 -3.89
N THR A 10 -11.35 4.91 -4.97
CA THR A 10 -11.18 4.36 -6.30
C THR A 10 -9.83 4.75 -6.92
N ARG A 11 -9.22 3.77 -7.60
CA ARG A 11 -8.00 3.82 -8.44
C ARG A 11 -6.67 4.00 -7.72
N ASN A 12 -6.06 2.83 -7.51
CA ASN A 12 -4.67 2.56 -7.13
C ASN A 12 -4.39 2.67 -5.63
N ARG A 13 -4.43 1.52 -4.95
CA ARG A 13 -4.02 1.35 -3.54
C ARG A 13 -2.59 1.86 -3.26
N PHE A 14 -1.77 1.99 -4.30
CA PHE A 14 -0.35 2.31 -4.20
C PHE A 14 0.07 3.35 -5.22
N SER A 15 0.79 4.39 -4.82
CA SER A 15 1.46 5.28 -5.77
C SER A 15 2.71 4.62 -6.36
N GLN A 16 2.92 4.82 -7.66
CA GLN A 16 4.19 4.51 -8.34
C GLN A 16 5.10 5.75 -8.43
N GLU A 17 4.61 6.91 -8.01
CA GLU A 17 5.38 8.14 -7.98
C GLU A 17 6.26 8.20 -6.74
N ARG A 18 7.30 9.04 -6.81
CA ARG A 18 8.16 9.35 -5.65
C ARG A 18 7.40 10.12 -4.59
N PHE A 19 7.83 9.95 -3.34
CA PHE A 19 7.19 10.55 -2.16
C PHE A 19 6.77 12.02 -2.33
N PRO A 20 7.63 12.95 -2.84
CA PRO A 20 7.26 14.36 -2.95
C PRO A 20 6.05 14.59 -3.86
N VAL A 21 6.01 13.90 -5.00
CA VAL A 21 4.96 14.05 -6.01
C VAL A 21 3.67 13.39 -5.51
N ALA A 22 3.78 12.17 -4.97
CA ALA A 22 2.65 11.45 -4.40
C ALA A 22 1.99 12.22 -3.23
N LEU A 23 2.80 12.81 -2.34
CA LEU A 23 2.31 13.62 -1.23
C LEU A 23 1.58 14.87 -1.74
N LYS A 24 2.17 15.58 -2.71
CA LYS A 24 1.54 16.76 -3.30
C LYS A 24 0.23 16.40 -4.00
N GLY A 25 0.20 15.30 -4.76
CA GLY A 25 -1.01 14.80 -5.42
C GLY A 25 -2.14 14.53 -4.43
N LEU A 26 -1.85 13.85 -3.31
CA LEU A 26 -2.84 13.60 -2.25
C LEU A 26 -3.33 14.89 -1.59
N MET A 27 -2.45 15.86 -1.37
CA MET A 27 -2.84 17.16 -0.81
C MET A 27 -3.78 17.91 -1.76
N ASP A 28 -3.46 17.92 -3.06
CA ASP A 28 -4.25 18.60 -4.10
C ASP A 28 -5.64 17.93 -4.26
N GLU A 29 -5.68 16.59 -4.31
CA GLU A 29 -6.93 15.81 -4.38
C GLU A 29 -7.86 16.12 -3.20
N ARG A 30 -7.28 16.24 -2.00
CA ARG A 30 -8.02 16.48 -0.75
C ARG A 30 -8.21 17.96 -0.45
N ARG A 31 -7.73 18.85 -1.32
CA ARG A 31 -7.77 20.31 -1.17
C ARG A 31 -7.20 20.78 0.18
N LEU A 32 -6.12 20.15 0.63
CA LEU A 32 -5.45 20.46 1.88
C LEU A 32 -4.29 21.43 1.65
N SER A 33 -4.30 22.54 2.39
CA SER A 33 -3.12 23.40 2.51
C SER A 33 -2.05 22.77 3.41
N TYR A 34 -0.80 23.22 3.26
CA TYR A 34 0.31 22.83 4.15
C TYR A 34 0.00 23.11 5.63
N ARG A 35 -0.72 24.19 5.94
CA ARG A 35 -1.12 24.55 7.31
C ARG A 35 -2.15 23.57 7.88
N GLN A 36 -3.12 23.15 7.09
CA GLN A 36 -4.13 22.17 7.52
C GLN A 36 -3.50 20.80 7.73
N LEU A 37 -2.61 20.37 6.83
CA LEU A 37 -1.89 19.11 7.00
C LEU A 37 -0.94 19.15 8.20
N ALA A 38 -0.24 20.27 8.42
CA ALA A 38 0.59 20.50 9.61
C ALA A 38 -0.22 20.35 10.90
N TYR A 39 -1.41 20.94 10.96
CA TYR A 39 -2.28 20.83 12.13
C TYR A 39 -2.70 19.38 12.42
N LYS A 40 -3.04 18.61 11.37
CA LYS A 40 -3.43 17.20 11.47
C LYS A 40 -2.27 16.29 11.90
N THR A 41 -1.06 16.56 11.40
CA THR A 41 0.14 15.71 11.61
C THR A 41 1.01 16.15 12.78
N LYS A 42 0.76 17.33 13.36
CA LYS A 42 1.66 18.02 14.31
C LYS A 42 3.06 18.32 13.75
N LEU A 43 3.25 18.22 12.44
CA LEU A 43 4.46 18.62 11.74
C LEU A 43 4.41 20.11 11.38
N SER A 44 5.55 20.74 11.12
CA SER A 44 5.55 22.14 10.67
C SER A 44 5.17 22.26 9.20
N ALA A 45 4.40 23.30 8.85
CA ALA A 45 4.03 23.57 7.46
C ALA A 45 5.25 23.80 6.55
N GLY A 46 6.32 24.40 7.11
CA GLY A 46 7.59 24.53 6.42
C GLY A 46 8.24 23.19 6.12
N TYR A 47 8.22 22.24 7.06
CA TYR A 47 8.72 20.90 6.82
C TYR A 47 7.95 20.18 5.73
N LEU A 48 6.61 20.21 5.77
CA LEU A 48 5.77 19.60 4.74
C LEU A 48 6.01 20.20 3.35
N ASN A 49 6.23 21.51 3.25
CA ASN A 49 6.59 22.18 2.00
C ASN A 49 7.96 21.71 1.46
N HIS A 50 8.94 21.50 2.34
CA HIS A 50 10.22 20.95 1.91
C HIS A 50 10.11 19.50 1.42
N LEU A 51 9.21 18.71 2.01
CA LEU A 51 8.94 17.33 1.61
C LEU A 51 8.28 17.26 0.23
N THR A 52 7.25 18.07 -0.05
CA THR A 52 6.59 18.08 -1.37
C THR A 52 7.47 18.61 -2.49
N LYS A 53 8.44 19.48 -2.18
CA LYS A 53 9.45 19.95 -3.13
C LYS A 53 10.62 18.98 -3.33
N GLY A 54 10.74 17.93 -2.52
CA GLY A 54 11.88 17.01 -2.56
C GLY A 54 13.21 17.63 -2.11
N THR A 55 13.17 18.82 -1.48
CA THR A 55 14.37 19.52 -0.97
C THR A 55 14.91 18.93 0.33
N ARG A 56 14.12 18.07 0.98
CA ARG A 56 14.54 17.26 2.11
C ARG A 56 14.45 15.79 1.75
N THR A 57 15.25 14.99 2.45
CA THR A 57 15.18 13.53 2.37
C THR A 57 13.78 13.04 2.75
N VAL A 58 13.40 11.91 2.16
CA VAL A 58 12.14 11.24 2.47
C VAL A 58 12.14 10.85 3.95
N PRO A 59 11.05 11.09 4.68
CA PRO A 59 11.03 10.88 6.13
C PRO A 59 11.02 9.40 6.51
N ALA A 60 11.37 9.13 7.77
CA ALA A 60 11.31 7.79 8.37
C ALA A 60 9.87 7.24 8.44
N ASP A 61 9.75 5.92 8.57
CA ASP A 61 8.46 5.21 8.53
C ASP A 61 7.40 5.74 9.52
N PRO A 62 7.74 6.08 10.78
CA PRO A 62 6.75 6.65 11.70
C PRO A 62 6.16 7.97 11.21
N VAL A 63 6.98 8.82 10.60
CA VAL A 63 6.52 10.11 10.06
C VAL A 63 5.68 9.91 8.80
N ILE A 64 6.05 8.94 7.94
CA ILE A 64 5.19 8.55 6.81
C ILE A 64 3.84 8.06 7.30
N ALA A 65 3.80 7.22 8.35
CA ALA A 65 2.56 6.71 8.89
C ALA A 65 1.64 7.83 9.41
N VAL A 66 2.19 8.81 10.14
CA VAL A 66 1.43 9.99 10.61
C VAL A 66 0.88 10.80 9.44
N ILE A 67 1.66 10.98 8.36
CA ILE A 67 1.21 11.70 7.15
C ILE A 67 0.11 10.90 6.44
N ALA A 68 0.28 9.59 6.29
CA ALA A 68 -0.66 8.68 5.64
C ALA A 68 -2.01 8.68 6.37
N GLU A 69 -1.99 8.57 7.71
CA GLU A 69 -3.18 8.64 8.56
C GLU A 69 -3.92 9.97 8.40
N ALA A 70 -3.20 11.10 8.48
CA ALA A 70 -3.78 12.44 8.30
C ALA A 70 -4.39 12.64 6.89
N LEU A 71 -3.86 11.92 5.91
CA LEU A 71 -4.33 11.85 4.54
C LEU A 71 -5.15 10.59 4.29
N HIS A 72 -5.79 9.96 5.29
CA HIS A 72 -6.64 8.76 5.15
C HIS A 72 -6.22 7.81 4.02
N VAL A 73 -4.95 7.40 4.01
CA VAL A 73 -4.38 6.35 3.16
C VAL A 73 -3.50 5.46 4.03
N GLU A 74 -3.24 4.24 3.57
CA GLU A 74 -2.24 3.36 4.19
C GLU A 74 -0.82 3.88 3.92
N PRO A 75 0.15 3.65 4.82
CA PRO A 75 1.56 3.99 4.59
C PRO A 75 2.12 3.35 3.30
N ASP A 76 1.63 2.17 2.96
CA ASP A 76 1.96 1.42 1.72
C ASP A 76 1.63 2.20 0.44
N PHE A 77 0.77 3.22 0.53
CA PHE A 77 0.53 4.12 -0.59
C PHE A 77 1.84 4.73 -1.11
N PHE A 78 2.80 5.02 -0.23
CA PHE A 78 4.08 5.62 -0.59
C PHE A 78 5.09 4.56 -1.03
N LEU A 79 5.69 4.76 -2.22
CA LEU A 79 6.68 3.82 -2.78
C LEU A 79 7.87 3.60 -1.85
N GLU A 80 8.40 4.65 -1.23
CA GLU A 80 9.57 4.58 -0.37
C GLU A 80 9.33 3.84 0.94
N TYR A 81 8.08 3.81 1.42
CA TYR A 81 7.68 2.97 2.54
C TYR A 81 7.76 1.50 2.11
N ARG A 82 7.10 1.14 1.00
CA ARG A 82 7.13 -0.23 0.45
C ARG A 82 8.55 -0.72 0.17
N LEU A 83 9.40 0.12 -0.42
CA LEU A 83 10.79 -0.23 -0.70
C LEU A 83 11.58 -0.51 0.58
N ARG A 84 11.35 0.27 1.65
CA ARG A 84 11.98 0.01 2.96
C ARG A 84 11.51 -1.28 3.59
N GLN A 85 10.21 -1.57 3.54
CA GLN A 85 9.67 -2.85 4.03
C GLN A 85 10.29 -4.03 3.29
N VAL A 86 10.37 -3.95 1.95
CA VAL A 86 11.02 -4.99 1.13
C VAL A 86 12.49 -5.12 1.50
N ALA A 87 13.23 -4.01 1.60
CA ALA A 87 14.64 -4.03 1.97
C ALA A 87 14.86 -4.68 3.34
N GLY A 88 14.03 -4.37 4.34
CA GLY A 88 14.11 -4.97 5.67
C GLY A 88 13.89 -6.49 5.67
N VAL A 89 12.95 -6.99 4.84
CA VAL A 89 12.76 -8.44 4.65
C VAL A 89 13.99 -9.08 4.01
N LEU A 90 14.59 -8.43 3.01
CA LEU A 90 15.77 -8.95 2.32
C LEU A 90 17.02 -8.93 3.21
N ASP A 91 17.17 -7.91 4.04
CA ASP A 91 18.26 -7.82 5.02
C ASP A 91 18.19 -8.97 6.04
N GLY A 92 16.97 -9.33 6.48
CA GLY A 92 16.74 -10.49 7.34
C GLY A 92 16.87 -11.85 6.64
N SER A 93 17.03 -11.89 5.31
CA SER A 93 17.13 -13.14 4.54
C SER A 93 18.13 -13.03 3.39
N PRO A 94 19.45 -13.15 3.66
CA PRO A 94 20.49 -13.05 2.64
C PRO A 94 20.30 -14.05 1.48
N ALA A 95 19.86 -15.28 1.78
CA ALA A 95 19.60 -16.28 0.76
C ALA A 95 18.47 -15.88 -0.22
N LEU A 96 17.45 -15.16 0.26
CA LEU A 96 16.40 -14.62 -0.60
C LEU A 96 16.92 -13.44 -1.42
N ALA A 97 17.72 -12.56 -0.81
CA ALA A 97 18.36 -11.44 -1.50
C ALA A 97 19.24 -11.92 -2.66
N ASP A 98 20.09 -12.94 -2.43
CA ASP A 98 20.97 -13.52 -3.44
C ASP A 98 20.16 -14.14 -4.60
N LYS A 99 19.10 -14.90 -4.29
CA LYS A 99 18.22 -15.48 -5.30
C LYS A 99 17.58 -14.39 -6.18
N LEU A 100 17.02 -13.35 -5.57
CA LEU A 100 16.41 -12.24 -6.31
C LEU A 100 17.45 -11.47 -7.12
N TYR A 101 18.65 -11.27 -6.60
CA TYR A 101 19.75 -10.65 -7.33
C TYR A 101 20.11 -11.48 -8.58
N ALA A 102 20.24 -12.79 -8.44
CA ALA A 102 20.52 -13.70 -9.54
C ALA A 102 19.43 -13.63 -10.64
N ILE A 103 18.16 -13.61 -10.23
CA ILE A 103 17.02 -13.56 -11.14
C ILE A 103 16.93 -12.22 -11.86
N LEU A 104 16.88 -11.11 -11.10
CA LEU A 104 16.55 -9.79 -11.64
C LEU A 104 17.73 -9.12 -12.36
N LEU A 105 18.94 -9.28 -11.82
CA LEU A 105 20.12 -8.56 -12.30
C LEU A 105 21.08 -9.43 -13.10
N ARG A 106 21.14 -10.75 -12.81
CA ARG A 106 21.97 -11.69 -13.58
C ARG A 106 21.21 -12.48 -14.65
N ARG A 107 19.92 -12.20 -14.85
CA ARG A 107 19.03 -12.85 -15.84
C ARG A 107 19.08 -14.38 -15.79
N GLN A 108 19.32 -14.94 -14.61
CA GLN A 108 19.19 -16.39 -14.44
C GLN A 108 17.71 -16.77 -14.60
N PRO A 109 17.42 -17.95 -15.19
CA PRO A 109 16.05 -18.41 -15.32
C PRO A 109 15.41 -18.43 -13.93
N VAL A 110 14.22 -17.82 -13.83
CA VAL A 110 13.42 -17.87 -12.61
C VAL A 110 13.16 -19.35 -12.31
N PRO A 111 13.60 -19.87 -11.16
CA PRO A 111 13.24 -21.21 -10.72
C PRO A 111 11.71 -21.37 -10.79
N GLU A 112 11.21 -22.46 -11.38
CA GLU A 112 9.76 -22.62 -11.67
C GLU A 112 8.88 -22.46 -10.43
N ASP A 113 9.39 -22.85 -9.26
CA ASP A 113 8.75 -22.69 -7.95
C ASP A 113 8.48 -21.22 -7.59
N ILE A 114 9.40 -20.31 -7.94
CA ILE A 114 9.22 -18.86 -7.71
C ILE A 114 8.25 -18.27 -8.74
N ALA A 115 8.34 -18.70 -10.00
CA ALA A 115 7.42 -18.26 -11.05
C ALA A 115 5.97 -18.66 -10.73
N GLU A 116 5.77 -19.85 -10.16
CA GLU A 116 4.48 -20.34 -9.72
C GLU A 116 3.95 -19.59 -8.49
N ALA A 117 4.80 -19.34 -7.48
CA ALA A 117 4.45 -18.55 -6.29
C ALA A 117 4.05 -17.10 -6.64
N LEU A 118 4.73 -16.48 -7.60
CA LEU A 118 4.39 -15.14 -8.10
C LEU A 118 3.07 -15.10 -8.88
N ARG A 119 2.70 -16.20 -9.56
CA ARG A 119 1.41 -16.34 -10.27
C ARG A 119 0.26 -16.62 -9.30
N ALA A 120 0.51 -17.39 -8.24
CA ALA A 120 -0.50 -17.79 -7.26
C ALA A 120 -1.00 -16.63 -6.38
N GLY A 121 -0.16 -15.62 -6.10
CA GLY A 121 -0.51 -14.46 -5.26
C GLY A 121 -1.48 -13.45 -5.87
N GLY A 122 -1.90 -13.62 -7.13
CA GLY A 122 -2.69 -12.63 -7.89
C GLY A 122 -4.21 -12.88 -7.95
N ASN A 123 -4.74 -13.99 -7.43
CA ASN A 123 -6.14 -14.37 -7.66
C ASN A 123 -6.97 -14.48 -6.38
N GLY A 124 -7.06 -13.39 -5.62
CA GLY A 124 -8.03 -13.21 -4.53
C GLY A 124 -9.31 -12.54 -5.04
N GLY A 125 -10.04 -13.20 -5.94
CA GLY A 125 -11.20 -12.62 -6.61
C GLY A 125 -12.33 -13.62 -6.87
N ASN A 126 -13.25 -13.70 -5.91
CA ASN A 126 -14.68 -13.99 -6.13
C ASN A 126 -15.05 -15.35 -6.76
N ARG A 127 -15.23 -16.38 -5.92
CA ARG A 127 -16.27 -17.39 -6.18
C ARG A 127 -17.47 -17.07 -5.31
N GLY A 128 -18.41 -16.36 -5.94
CA GLY A 128 -19.71 -16.00 -5.39
C GLY A 128 -20.50 -17.24 -4.96
N ASN A 129 -21.06 -17.09 -3.76
CA ASN A 129 -22.02 -17.94 -3.12
C ASN A 129 -23.30 -18.06 -3.97
N GLY A 130 -23.75 -19.29 -4.26
CA GLY A 130 -24.88 -19.51 -5.15
C GLY A 130 -25.57 -20.87 -4.93
N HIS A 131 -26.69 -20.80 -4.21
CA HIS A 131 -27.89 -21.65 -4.33
C HIS A 131 -28.05 -22.87 -3.41
N GLY A 132 -29.13 -22.85 -2.61
CA GLY A 132 -29.62 -24.03 -1.90
C GLY A 132 -30.67 -23.85 -0.79
N SER A 133 -31.37 -22.72 -0.68
CA SER A 133 -32.54 -22.63 0.20
C SER A 133 -33.80 -23.05 -0.55
N ARG A 134 -34.40 -24.19 -0.18
CA ARG A 134 -35.80 -24.47 -0.49
C ARG A 134 -36.46 -25.11 0.74
N ALA A 135 -37.29 -24.30 1.40
CA ALA A 135 -38.18 -24.72 2.47
C ALA A 135 -39.47 -25.30 1.87
N THR A 136 -39.92 -26.40 2.50
CA THR A 136 -41.30 -26.81 2.80
C THR A 136 -42.36 -26.81 1.69
N ALA A 137 -42.90 -28.00 1.39
CA ALA A 137 -44.32 -28.20 1.13
C ALA A 137 -44.76 -29.54 1.75
N ALA A 138 -45.80 -29.48 2.59
CA ALA A 138 -46.54 -30.60 3.14
C ALA A 138 -47.61 -31.12 2.14
N VAL A 139 -48.39 -32.11 2.59
CA VAL A 139 -49.53 -32.85 1.95
C VAL A 139 -49.07 -34.16 1.29
N GLY A 140 -49.63 -35.35 1.55
CA GLY A 140 -50.77 -35.81 2.35
C GLY A 140 -51.14 -37.23 1.88
N PHE A 141 -51.76 -38.01 2.77
CA PHE A 141 -52.26 -39.40 2.67
C PHE A 141 -51.25 -40.55 2.77
#